data_AF-A0A0Q7XLE9-F1
#
_entry.id   AF-A0A0Q7XLE9-F1
#
_cell.length_a   1.000
_cell.length_b   1.000
_cell.length_c   1.000
_cell.angle_alpha   90.00
_cell.angle_beta   90.00
_cell.angle_gamma   90.00
#
_symmetry.space_group_name_H-M   'P 1'
#
loop_
_entity.id
_entity.type
_entity.pdbx_description
1 polymer ?
#
loop_
_entity_poly.entity_id
_entity_poly.type
_entity_poly.pdbx_seq_one_letter_code
_entity_poly.pdbx_strand_id
1 'polypeptide(L)'
;MLTACAVAPPSWQRGNDSFRPVQLGVTTQADLLRLYGPPDDRTYLPLRDLTVWSYRYKESGVWDSMMHIMVDRQGVVRETMSGPDLEKEERGFFR
;
A
#
# COMPACT_ATOMS: atom_id res chain seq x y z
N MET A 1 21.61 18.80 -5.68
CA MET A 1 20.60 18.82 -4.60
C MET A 1 20.05 17.40 -4.51
N LEU A 2 20.37 16.66 -3.45
CA LEU A 2 19.88 15.29 -3.27
C LEU A 2 18.49 15.37 -2.66
N THR A 3 17.47 15.01 -3.44
CA THR A 3 16.11 14.80 -2.93
C THR A 3 16.18 13.67 -1.92
N ALA A 4 16.02 13.97 -0.64
CA ALA A 4 15.80 12.95 0.37
C ALA A 4 14.47 12.28 0.01
N CYS A 5 14.53 11.07 -0.57
CA CYS A 5 13.37 10.21 -0.65
C CYS A 5 12.89 10.01 0.79
N ALA A 6 11.73 10.56 1.14
CA ALA A 6 11.10 10.26 2.42
C ALA A 6 10.90 8.74 2.47
N VAL A 7 11.73 8.05 3.27
CA VAL A 7 11.57 6.63 3.53
C VAL A 7 10.22 6.50 4.23
N ALA A 8 9.31 5.75 3.61
CA ALA A 8 8.04 5.41 4.23
C ALA A 8 8.33 4.85 5.64
N PRO A 9 7.56 5.25 6.67
CA PRO A 9 7.75 4.70 8.00
C PRO A 9 7.69 3.17 7.91
N PRO A 10 8.57 2.45 8.62
CA PRO A 10 8.60 1.01 8.53
C PRO A 10 7.24 0.44 8.94
N SER A 11 6.84 -0.67 8.32
CA SER A 11 5.47 -1.20 8.42
C SER A 11 4.98 -1.43 9.86
N TRP A 12 5.87 -1.68 10.82
CA TRP A 12 5.53 -1.82 12.25
C TRP A 12 5.04 -0.52 12.92
N GLN A 13 5.22 0.64 12.31
CA GLN A 13 4.65 1.91 12.77
C GLN A 13 3.28 2.21 12.14
N ARG A 14 2.92 1.51 11.06
CA ARG A 14 1.68 1.77 10.29
C ARG A 14 0.58 0.83 10.75
N GLY A 15 -0.53 1.39 11.26
CA GLY A 15 -1.77 0.65 11.51
C GLY A 15 -2.76 0.74 10.34
N ASN A 16 -3.82 -0.08 10.35
CA ASN A 16 -4.91 -0.01 9.35
C ASN A 16 -5.48 1.41 9.21
N ASP A 17 -5.61 2.11 10.34
CA ASP A 17 -6.16 3.48 10.39
C ASP A 17 -5.37 4.51 9.58
N SER A 18 -4.11 4.20 9.26
CA SER A 18 -3.26 5.06 8.43
C SER A 18 -3.84 5.23 7.02
N PHE A 19 -4.66 4.29 6.54
CA PHE A 19 -5.24 4.31 5.20
C PHE A 19 -6.62 4.99 5.12
N ARG A 20 -7.21 5.39 6.26
CA ARG A 20 -8.50 6.13 6.30
C ARG A 20 -8.56 7.37 5.40
N PRO A 21 -7.47 8.12 5.14
CA PRO A 21 -7.52 9.28 4.25
C PRO A 21 -7.75 8.94 2.76
N VAL A 22 -7.61 7.68 2.35
CA VAL A 22 -7.78 7.28 0.93
C VAL A 22 -9.26 7.31 0.55
N GLN A 23 -9.59 8.11 -0.45
CA GLN A 23 -10.94 8.27 -0.99
C GLN A 23 -10.97 7.85 -2.45
N LEU A 24 -11.87 6.92 -2.78
CA LEU A 24 -12.04 6.43 -4.15
C LEU A 24 -12.50 7.56 -5.07
N GLY A 25 -11.90 7.64 -6.26
CA GLY A 25 -12.21 8.66 -7.26
C GLY A 25 -11.65 10.07 -6.95
N VAL A 26 -11.03 10.27 -5.78
CA VAL A 26 -10.50 11.56 -5.34
C VAL A 26 -8.99 11.49 -5.10
N THR A 27 -8.54 10.51 -4.30
CA THR A 27 -7.13 10.36 -3.99
C THR A 27 -6.33 10.00 -5.24
N THR A 28 -5.23 10.71 -5.45
CA THR A 28 -4.34 10.50 -6.58
C THR A 28 -3.07 9.75 -6.19
N GLN A 29 -2.36 9.20 -7.17
CA GLN A 29 -1.04 8.60 -6.98
C GLN A 29 -0.04 9.56 -6.33
N ALA A 30 -0.11 10.85 -6.65
CA ALA A 30 0.72 11.87 -6.02
C ALA A 30 0.41 12.04 -4.53
N ASP A 31 -0.88 11.97 -4.16
CA ASP A 31 -1.31 11.97 -2.77
C ASP A 31 -0.81 10.74 -2.02
N LEU A 32 -0.86 9.56 -2.64
CA LEU A 32 -0.33 8.32 -2.05
C LEU A 32 1.17 8.45 -1.76
N LEU A 33 1.95 8.98 -2.70
CA LEU A 33 3.38 9.22 -2.48
C LEU A 33 3.65 10.20 -1.34
N ARG A 34 2.84 11.25 -1.21
CA ARG A 34 2.95 12.24 -0.14
C ARG A 34 2.54 11.68 1.23
N LEU A 35 1.52 10.83 1.27
CA LEU A 35 0.99 10.23 2.50
C LEU A 35 1.84 9.05 2.97
N TYR A 36 2.30 8.21 2.04
CA TYR A 36 2.82 6.88 2.34
C TYR A 36 4.20 6.60 1.79
N GLY A 37 4.75 7.48 0.92
CA GLY A 37 5.97 7.20 0.19
C GLY A 37 5.78 6.20 -0.96
N PRO A 38 6.88 5.70 -1.55
CA PRO A 38 6.82 4.67 -2.58
C PRO A 38 6.20 3.37 -2.02
N PRO A 39 5.48 2.59 -2.85
CA PRO A 39 4.93 1.31 -2.41
C PRO A 39 6.01 0.25 -2.21
N ASP A 40 5.71 -0.75 -1.38
CA ASP A 40 6.59 -1.91 -1.16
C ASP A 40 6.60 -2.83 -2.40
N ASP A 41 5.46 -2.96 -3.07
CA ASP A 41 5.31 -3.69 -4.33
C ASP A 41 4.39 -2.95 -5.32
N ARG A 42 4.64 -3.14 -6.61
CA ARG A 42 3.83 -2.59 -7.69
C ARG A 42 3.57 -3.62 -8.77
N THR A 43 2.29 -3.96 -8.93
CA THR A 43 1.82 -4.93 -9.93
C THR A 43 0.82 -4.29 -10.89
N TYR A 44 0.92 -4.57 -12.19
CA TYR A 44 -0.03 -4.06 -13.19
C TYR A 44 -1.05 -5.14 -13.59
N LEU A 45 -2.34 -4.77 -13.62
CA LEU A 45 -3.45 -5.64 -13.98
C LEU A 45 -3.94 -5.31 -15.41
N PRO A 46 -3.45 -6.01 -16.44
CA PRO A 46 -3.68 -5.63 -17.84
C PRO A 46 -5.15 -5.70 -18.26
N LEU A 47 -5.94 -6.62 -17.70
CA LEU A 47 -7.36 -6.76 -18.03
C LEU A 47 -8.22 -5.60 -17.51
N ARG A 48 -7.74 -4.87 -16.50
CA ARG A 48 -8.47 -3.78 -15.85
C ARG A 48 -7.83 -2.41 -16.07
N ASP A 49 -6.65 -2.35 -16.68
CA ASP A 49 -5.82 -1.14 -16.81
C ASP A 49 -5.60 -0.45 -15.44
N LEU A 50 -5.29 -1.25 -14.42
CA LEU A 50 -5.03 -0.78 -13.06
C LEU A 50 -3.61 -1.13 -12.62
N THR A 51 -2.97 -0.19 -11.92
CA THR A 51 -1.71 -0.45 -11.20
C THR A 51 -2.01 -0.62 -9.73
N VAL A 52 -1.69 -1.78 -9.18
CA VAL A 52 -1.77 -2.10 -7.75
C VAL A 52 -0.53 -1.56 -7.06
N TRP A 53 -0.75 -0.72 -6.06
CA TRP A 53 0.28 -0.21 -5.15
C TRP A 53 0.07 -0.88 -3.81
N SER A 54 1.04 -1.67 -3.38
CA SER A 54 0.94 -2.45 -2.17
C SER A 54 1.78 -1.85 -1.05
N TYR A 55 1.19 -1.75 0.15
CA TYR A 55 1.83 -1.22 1.35
C TYR A 55 1.71 -2.19 2.51
N ARG A 56 2.82 -2.52 3.15
CA ARG A 56 2.87 -3.32 4.36
C ARG A 56 2.44 -2.51 5.58
N TYR A 57 1.68 -3.13 6.47
CA TYR A 57 1.26 -2.52 7.72
C TYR A 57 1.03 -3.58 8.81
N LYS A 58 0.85 -3.13 10.05
CA LYS A 58 0.43 -3.97 11.16
C LYS A 58 -1.06 -3.80 11.45
N GLU A 59 -1.85 -4.81 11.14
CA GLU A 59 -3.27 -4.82 11.51
C GLU A 59 -3.43 -5.04 13.02
N SER A 60 -4.19 -4.15 13.65
CA SER A 60 -4.30 -4.06 15.11
C SER A 60 -2.95 -3.98 15.85
N GLY A 61 -1.90 -3.51 15.17
CA GLY A 61 -0.54 -3.43 15.71
C GLY A 61 0.22 -4.76 15.81
N VAL A 62 -0.36 -5.88 15.37
CA VAL A 62 0.20 -7.22 15.60
C VAL A 62 0.36 -8.02 14.31
N TRP A 63 -0.69 -8.08 13.49
CA TRP A 63 -0.73 -8.96 12.32
C TRP A 63 -0.05 -8.32 11.12
N ASP A 64 0.79 -9.07 10.42
CA ASP A 64 1.43 -8.59 9.19
C ASP A 64 0.43 -8.64 8.04
N SER A 65 0.01 -7.46 7.59
CA SER A 65 -1.01 -7.30 6.56
C SER A 65 -0.50 -6.40 5.43
N MET A 66 -1.12 -6.51 4.26
CA MET A 66 -0.91 -5.66 3.09
C MET A 66 -2.17 -4.90 2.72
N MET A 67 -2.00 -3.63 2.39
CA MET A 67 -3.02 -2.79 1.76
C MET A 67 -2.68 -2.63 0.29
N HIS A 68 -3.57 -3.07 -0.58
CA HIS A 68 -3.51 -2.93 -2.01
C HIS A 68 -4.38 -1.75 -2.43
N ILE A 69 -3.79 -0.77 -3.11
CA ILE A 69 -4.49 0.40 -3.64
C ILE A 69 -4.38 0.34 -5.16
N MET A 70 -5.51 0.18 -5.84
CA MET A 70 -5.55 0.11 -7.30
C MET A 70 -5.78 1.49 -7.89
N VAL A 71 -4.84 1.92 -8.72
CA VAL A 71 -4.82 3.23 -9.37
C VAL A 71 -5.04 3.04 -10.87
N ASP A 72 -5.92 3.84 -11.47
CA ASP A 72 -6.13 3.83 -12.91
C ASP A 72 -5.01 4.56 -13.68
N ARG A 73 -5.11 4.54 -15.01
CA ARG A 73 -4.15 5.19 -15.91
C ARG A 73 -4.09 6.73 -15.75
N GLN A 74 -5.14 7.34 -15.21
CA GLN A 74 -5.20 8.77 -14.88
C GLN A 74 -4.54 9.06 -13.52
N GLY A 75 -4.08 8.04 -12.81
CA GLY A 75 -3.44 8.19 -11.51
C GLY A 75 -4.45 8.35 -10.37
N VAL A 76 -5.71 7.94 -10.53
CA VAL A 76 -6.76 8.06 -9.51
C VAL A 76 -7.07 6.71 -8.88
N VAL A 77 -7.22 6.68 -7.56
CA VAL A 77 -7.58 5.45 -6.83
C VAL A 77 -9.00 5.01 -7.19
N ARG A 78 -9.16 3.75 -7.59
CA ARG A 78 -10.44 3.15 -7.95
C ARG A 78 -10.90 2.07 -6.98
N GLU A 79 -9.97 1.39 -6.35
CA GLU A 79 -10.26 0.28 -5.45
C GLU A 79 -9.18 0.18 -4.37
N THR A 80 -9.58 -0.36 -3.23
CA THR A 80 -8.68 -0.70 -2.13
C THR A 80 -9.04 -2.09 -1.62
N MET A 81 -8.03 -2.90 -1.32
CA MET A 81 -8.21 -4.23 -0.75
C MET A 81 -7.15 -4.48 0.30
N SER A 82 -7.55 -4.95 1.47
CA SER A 82 -6.63 -5.42 2.52
C SER A 82 -6.57 -6.94 2.54
N GLY A 83 -5.39 -7.49 2.84
CA GLY A 83 -5.20 -8.92 3.01
C GLY A 83 -3.96 -9.24 3.85
N PRO A 84 -3.71 -10.52 4.14
CA PRO A 84 -2.50 -10.95 4.82
C PRO A 84 -1.25 -10.70 3.97
N ASP A 85 -0.11 -10.41 4.61
CA ASP A 85 1.20 -10.41 3.96
C ASP A 85 1.71 -11.86 3.85
N LEU A 86 1.33 -12.55 2.78
CA LEU A 86 1.62 -13.98 2.59
C LEU A 86 3.12 -14.29 2.69
N GLU A 87 4.02 -13.41 2.21
CA GLU A 87 5.46 -13.63 2.32
C GLU A 87 5.95 -13.72 3.77
N LYS A 88 5.28 -13.00 4.69
CA LYS A 88 5.58 -13.08 6.12
C LYS A 88 4.83 -14.21 6.80
N GLU A 89 3.58 -14.47 6.43
CA GLU A 89 2.80 -15.57 6.99
C GLU A 89 3.43 -16.93 6.68
N GLU A 90 3.85 -17.17 5.42
CA GLU A 90 4.51 -18.41 5.02
C GLU A 90 5.77 -18.69 5.87
N ARG A 91 6.51 -17.65 6.27
CA ARG A 91 7.67 -17.80 7.17
C ARG A 91 7.30 -18.15 8.61
N GLY A 92 6.09 -17.85 9.04
CA GLY A 92 5.57 -18.16 10.38
C GLY A 92 5.02 -19.59 10.51
N PHE A 93 4.45 -20.15 9.44
CA PHE A 93 3.83 -21.48 9.47
C PHE A 93 4.82 -22.66 9.57
N PHE A 94 6.06 -22.50 9.08
CA PHE A 94 7.06 -23.57 9.05
C PHE A 94 8.11 -23.48 10.17
N ARG A 95 7.82 -22.76 11.27
CA ARG A 95 8.74 -22.62 12.41
C ARG A 95 8.18 -23.22 13.69
#